data_AF-A0A1A8FJY8-F1
#
_entry.id   AF-A0A1A8FJY8-F1
#
_cell.length_a   1.000
_cell.length_b   1.000
_cell.length_c   1.000
_cell.angle_alpha   90.00
_cell.angle_beta   90.00
_cell.angle_gamma   90.00
#
_symmetry.space_group_name_H-M   'P 1'
#
loop_
_entity.id
_entity.type
_entity.pdbx_description
1 polymer ?
#
loop_
_entity_poly.entity_id
_entity_poly.type
_entity_poly.pdbx_seq_one_letter_code
_entity_poly.pdbx_strand_id
1 'polypeptide(L)' 'HGCIQGPFGAQCTCPVGYQLSNDSKTCEDIDECIPPGLCSQHCFNERGSFRCHCQDGYTLEADQRSCKASDSR' A
#
# COMPACT_ATOMS: atom_id res chain seq x y z
N HIS A 1 -3.21 -6.15 -14.26
CA HIS A 1 -2.08 -5.94 -15.19
C HIS A 1 -2.63 -6.00 -16.59
N GLY A 2 -2.56 -4.89 -17.34
CA GLY A 2 -2.93 -4.86 -18.75
C GLY A 2 -1.80 -4.28 -19.58
N CYS A 3 -1.40 -4.97 -20.66
CA CYS A 3 -0.43 -4.41 -21.61
C CYS A 3 -1.13 -4.14 -22.93
N ILE A 4 -1.08 -2.89 -23.37
CA ILE A 4 -1.56 -2.48 -24.69
C ILE A 4 -0.37 -2.32 -25.62
N GLN A 5 -0.42 -2.92 -26.81
CA GLN A 5 0.57 -2.65 -27.85
C GLN A 5 0.23 -1.32 -28.51
N GLY A 6 1.09 -0.33 -28.29
CA GLY A 6 1.04 0.97 -28.97
C GLY A 6 2.04 1.05 -30.11
N PRO A 7 1.93 2.09 -30.98
CA PRO A 7 2.85 2.31 -32.09
C PRO A 7 4.30 2.63 -31.65
N PHE A 8 4.52 2.97 -30.38
CA PHE A 8 5.83 3.24 -29.79
C PHE A 8 6.35 2.11 -28.87
N GLY A 9 5.67 0.97 -28.83
CA GLY A 9 6.00 -0.17 -27.97
C GLY A 9 4.83 -0.63 -27.10
N ALA A 10 5.05 -1.67 -26.29
CA ALA A 10 4.05 -2.17 -25.35
C ALA A 10 3.99 -1.26 -24.11
N GLN A 11 2.84 -0.65 -23.85
CA GLN A 11 2.57 0.12 -22.64
C GLN A 11 1.80 -0.77 -21.67
N CYS A 12 2.46 -1.16 -20.58
CA CYS A 12 1.87 -1.95 -19.51
C CYS A 12 1.35 -1.03 -18.39
N THR A 13 0.16 -1.34 -17.89
CA THR A 13 -0.46 -0.69 -16.73
C THR A 13 -0.58 -1.68 -15.58
N CYS A 14 -0.20 -1.20 -14.40
CA CYS A 14 -0.29 -1.97 -13.17
C CYS A 14 -1.62 -1.72 -12.46
N PRO A 15 -2.12 -2.71 -11.70
CA PRO A 15 -3.26 -2.50 -10.82
C PRO A 15 -2.91 -1.48 -9.72
N VAL A 16 -3.94 -0.96 -9.02
CA VAL A 16 -3.75 -0.08 -7.87
C VAL A 16 -2.86 -0.77 -6.82
N GLY A 17 -1.95 -0.01 -6.20
CA GLY A 17 -0.96 -0.54 -5.25
C GLY A 17 0.32 -1.09 -5.91
N TYR A 18 0.47 -0.95 -7.23
CA TYR A 18 1.64 -1.44 -7.96
C TYR A 18 2.21 -0.38 -8.91
N GLN A 19 3.53 -0.38 -9.05
CA GLN A 19 4.27 0.46 -9.98
C GLN A 19 4.98 -0.36 -11.06
N LEU A 20 5.18 0.24 -12.22
CA LEU A 20 5.92 -0.39 -13.30
C LEU A 20 7.40 -0.40 -12.95
N SER A 21 8.02 -1.58 -12.98
CA SER A 21 9.46 -1.74 -12.78
C SER A 21 10.25 -1.14 -13.96
N ASN A 22 11.56 -1.05 -13.80
CA ASN A 22 12.49 -0.50 -14.81
C ASN A 22 12.47 -1.27 -16.14
N ASP A 23 11.97 -2.50 -16.15
CA ASP A 23 11.78 -3.31 -17.35
C ASP A 23 10.52 -2.94 -18.17
N SER A 24 9.72 -1.98 -17.67
CA SER A 24 8.46 -1.53 -18.26
C SER A 24 7.40 -2.63 -18.45
N LYS A 25 7.53 -3.75 -17.74
CA LYS A 25 6.68 -4.94 -17.91
C LYS A 25 6.27 -5.57 -16.59
N THR A 26 7.14 -5.55 -15.59
CA THR A 26 6.86 -6.14 -14.29
C THR A 26 6.16 -5.12 -13.41
N CYS A 27 5.09 -5.56 -12.75
CA CYS A 27 4.43 -4.76 -11.73
C CYS A 27 5.01 -5.12 -10.38
N GLU A 28 5.72 -4.17 -9.79
CA GLU A 28 6.25 -4.28 -8.44
C GLU A 28 5.27 -3.62 -7.48
N ASP A 29 5.13 -4.24 -6.32
CA ASP A 29 4.30 -3.73 -5.24
C ASP A 29 4.85 -2.39 -4.74
N ILE A 30 3.97 -1.41 -4.54
CA ILE A 30 4.36 -0.13 -3.97
C ILE A 30 4.38 -0.30 -2.46
N ASP A 31 5.55 -0.23 -1.84
CA ASP A 31 5.63 -0.25 -0.39
C ASP A 31 5.21 1.12 0.17
N GLU A 32 3.92 1.25 0.52
CA GLU A 32 3.39 2.49 1.08
C GLU A 32 3.92 2.77 2.50
N CYS A 33 4.59 1.82 3.16
CA CYS A 33 5.17 1.99 4.49
C CYS A 33 6.55 2.67 4.48
N ILE A 34 7.21 2.79 3.32
CA ILE A 34 8.47 3.55 3.17
C ILE A 34 8.31 5.02 3.59
N PRO A 35 7.32 5.77 3.08
CA PRO A 35 7.09 7.15 3.53
C PRO A 35 6.55 7.19 4.97
N PRO A 36 7.12 8.04 5.84
CA PRO A 36 6.61 8.21 7.19
C PRO A 36 5.24 8.91 7.18
N GLY A 37 4.41 8.59 8.20
CA GLY A 37 3.12 9.27 8.42
C GLY A 37 1.91 8.63 7.72
N LEU A 38 2.08 7.47 7.08
CA LEU A 38 0.97 6.71 6.50
C LEU A 38 0.07 6.11 7.58
N CYS A 39 0.68 5.49 8.60
CA CYS A 39 0.02 4.90 9.76
C CYS A 39 0.39 5.67 11.04
N SER A 40 -0.52 5.70 12.01
CA SER A 40 -0.27 6.32 13.32
C SER A 40 0.74 5.56 14.17
N GLN A 41 0.85 4.23 14.01
CA GLN A 41 1.72 3.37 14.81
C GLN A 41 2.52 2.40 13.93
N HIS A 42 2.01 1.19 13.68
CA HIS A 42 2.69 0.19 12.86
C HIS A 42 2.10 0.15 11.45
N CYS A 43 2.97 0.06 10.45
CA CYS A 43 2.61 -0.14 9.05
C CYS A 43 3.14 -1.49 8.58
N PHE A 44 2.30 -2.25 7.89
CA PHE A 44 2.69 -3.50 7.25
C PHE A 44 2.35 -3.41 5.77
N ASN A 45 3.36 -3.54 4.93
CA ASN A 45 3.18 -3.61 3.49
C ASN A 45 2.57 -4.97 3.12
N GLU A 46 1.54 -4.95 2.28
CA GLU A 46 0.85 -6.13 1.75
C GLU A 46 0.85 -6.06 0.22
N ARG A 47 0.68 -7.19 -0.45
CA ARG A 47 0.69 -7.17 -1.92
C ARG A 47 -0.55 -6.46 -2.46
N GLY A 48 -0.36 -5.27 -3.02
CA GLY A 48 -1.37 -4.41 -3.62
C GLY A 48 -2.02 -3.43 -2.66
N SER A 49 -1.56 -3.37 -1.41
CA SER A 49 -2.10 -2.48 -0.37
C SER A 49 -1.19 -2.43 0.84
N PHE A 50 -1.55 -1.62 1.82
CA PHE A 50 -0.94 -1.68 3.15
C PHE A 50 -2.01 -1.90 4.21
N ARG A 51 -1.58 -2.35 5.39
CA ARG A 51 -2.41 -2.33 6.58
C ARG A 51 -1.68 -1.64 7.73
N CYS A 52 -2.42 -0.80 8.45
CA CYS A 52 -1.94 -0.25 9.71
C CYS A 52 -2.36 -1.15 10.86
N HIS A 53 -1.50 -1.26 11.87
CA HIS A 53 -1.78 -1.99 13.09
C HIS A 53 -1.49 -1.11 14.29
N CYS A 54 -2.28 -1.31 15.34
CA CYS A 54 -2.16 -0.60 16.60
C CYS A 54 -1.57 -1.53 17.66
N GLN A 55 -0.79 -0.96 18.56
CA GLN A 55 -0.25 -1.66 19.72
C GLN A 55 -1.38 -2.15 20.64
N ASP A 56 -1.06 -3.11 21.50
CA ASP A 56 -1.99 -3.57 22.52
C ASP A 56 -2.51 -2.40 23.38
N GLY A 57 -3.82 -2.38 23.62
CA GLY A 57 -4.48 -1.25 24.27
C GLY A 57 -4.88 -0.11 23.32
N TYR A 58 -4.72 -0.28 22.00
CA TYR A 58 -5.23 0.63 20.98
C TYR A 58 -6.07 -0.11 19.93
N THR A 59 -7.07 0.57 19.39
CA THR A 59 -7.95 0.10 18.31
C THR A 59 -7.73 0.95 17.06
N LEU A 60 -7.73 0.29 15.90
CA LEU A 60 -7.66 0.94 14.60
C LEU A 60 -8.98 1.66 14.30
N GLU A 61 -8.90 2.95 14.01
CA GLU A 61 -10.05 3.79 13.69
C GLU A 61 -10.58 3.51 12.27
N ALA A 62 -11.74 4.09 11.93
CA ALA A 62 -12.44 3.84 10.66
C ALA A 62 -11.66 4.29 9.40
N ASP A 63 -10.70 5.20 9.56
CA ASP A 63 -9.79 5.63 8.48
C ASP A 63 -8.69 4.61 8.17
N GLN A 64 -8.62 3.49 8.91
CA GLN A 64 -7.65 2.41 8.77
C GLN A 64 -6.18 2.86 8.91
N ARG A 65 -5.93 4.04 9.47
CA ARG A 65 -4.59 4.60 9.66
C ARG A 65 -4.32 5.05 11.09
N SER A 66 -5.35 5.60 11.73
CA SER A 66 -5.26 6.17 13.08
C SER A 66 -5.54 5.12 14.15
N CYS A 67 -4.84 5.23 15.28
CA CYS A 67 -4.99 4.32 16.40
C CYS A 67 -5.48 5.10 17.62
N LYS A 68 -6.58 4.64 18.23
CA LYS A 68 -7.16 5.23 19.43
C LYS A 68 -7.05 4.29 20.60
N ALA A 69 -6.75 4.80 21.80
CA ALA A 69 -6.67 3.97 22.99
C ALA A 69 -7.99 3.20 23.18
N SER A 70 -7.90 1.87 23.23
CA SER A 70 -9.01 1.00 23.59
C SER A 70 -9.14 1.09 25.10
N ASP A 71 -10.08 1.89 25.59
CA ASP A 71 -10.34 2.06 27.02
C ASP A 71 -10.88 0.75 27.60
N SER A 72 -9.97 -0.15 27.97
CA SER A 72 -10.26 -1.37 28.73
C SER A 72 -10.48 -0.97 30.18
N ARG A 73 -11.68 -0.46 30.49
CA ARG A 73 -12.15 -0.27 31.86
C ARG A 73 -12.51 -1.59 32.53
#